data_AF-A0A4Y8Y3G0-F1
#
_entry.id   AF-A0A4Y8Y3G0-F1
#
_cell.length_a   1.000
_cell.length_b   1.000
_cell.length_c   1.000
_cell.angle_alpha   90.00
_cell.angle_beta   90.00
_cell.angle_gamma   90.00
#
_symmetry.space_group_name_H-M   'P 1'
#
loop_
_entity.id
_entity.type
_entity.pdbx_description
1 polymer ?
#
loop_
_entity_poly.entity_id
_entity_poly.type
_entity_poly.pdbx_seq_one_letter_code
_entity_poly.pdbx_strand_id
1 'polypeptide(L)' 'MGPGHWTVLYETTDGARWRTEARRLMAEHEVRDPSMFRLDTLCGRTVLPTTYRLSVFAPDAPGR' A
#
# COMPACT_ATOMS: atom_id res chain seq x y z
N MET A 1 9.84 13.94 -0.81
CA MET A 1 8.60 13.76 -0.03
C MET A 1 8.76 14.54 1.27
N GLY A 2 7.80 15.39 1.62
CA GLY A 2 7.78 16.10 2.91
C GLY A 2 7.39 15.16 4.06
N PRO A 3 7.20 15.67 5.29
CA PRO A 3 6.66 14.87 6.38
C PRO A 3 5.30 14.27 6.00
N GLY A 4 5.05 13.07 6.48
CA GLY A 4 3.85 12.29 6.17
C GLY A 4 3.95 10.89 6.73
N HIS A 5 2.85 10.15 6.65
CA HIS A 5 2.74 8.81 7.18
C HIS A 5 2.16 7.86 6.13
N TRP A 6 2.47 6.57 6.28
CA TRP A 6 1.91 5.52 5.43
C TRP A 6 0.63 4.98 6.06
N THR A 7 -0.47 5.08 5.32
CA THR A 7 -1.77 4.55 5.73
C THR A 7 -2.07 3.28 4.95
N VAL A 8 -2.44 2.22 5.67
CA VAL A 8 -2.79 0.93 5.07
C VAL A 8 -4.16 1.01 4.43
N LEU A 9 -4.25 0.69 3.14
CA LEU A 9 -5.51 0.64 2.39
C LEU A 9 -6.08 -0.79 2.32
N TYR A 10 -5.22 -1.79 2.21
CA TYR A 10 -5.64 -3.18 2.02
C TYR A 10 -4.59 -4.16 2.55
N GLU A 11 -5.06 -5.22 3.21
CA GLU A 11 -4.22 -6.35 3.65
C GLU A 11 -4.89 -7.68 3.35
N THR A 12 -4.09 -8.67 2.95
CA THR A 12 -4.57 -10.03 2.68
C THR A 12 -3.45 -11.04 2.74
N THR A 13 -3.76 -12.30 2.98
CA THR A 13 -2.80 -13.42 2.83
C THR A 13 -2.80 -13.99 1.40
N ASP A 14 -3.73 -13.54 0.55
CA ASP A 14 -3.88 -14.00 -0.84
C ASP A 14 -3.17 -13.05 -1.82
N GLY A 15 -2.03 -13.49 -2.35
CA GLY A 15 -1.23 -12.70 -3.29
C GLY A 15 -1.89 -12.46 -4.65
N ALA A 16 -2.87 -13.29 -5.07
CA ALA A 16 -3.62 -13.05 -6.30
C ALA A 16 -4.62 -11.91 -6.10
N ARG A 17 -5.40 -11.95 -5.01
CA ARG A 17 -6.32 -10.86 -4.64
C ARG A 17 -5.58 -9.55 -4.42
N TRP A 18 -4.44 -9.59 -3.73
CA TRP A 18 -3.62 -8.41 -3.50
C TRP A 18 -3.22 -7.70 -4.79
N ARG A 19 -2.75 -8.45 -5.81
CA ARG A 19 -2.35 -7.85 -7.10
C ARG A 19 -3.52 -7.23 -7.85
N THR A 20 -4.69 -7.86 -7.80
CA THR A 20 -5.91 -7.33 -8.42
C THR A 20 -6.34 -6.04 -7.71
N GLU A 21 -6.39 -6.06 -6.39
CA GLU A 21 -6.84 -4.90 -5.61
C GLU A 21 -5.85 -3.74 -5.69
N ALA A 22 -4.54 -4.02 -5.70
CA ALA A 22 -3.51 -3.01 -5.91
C ALA A 22 -3.70 -2.27 -7.23
N ARG A 23 -3.92 -3.00 -8.34
CA ARG A 23 -4.15 -2.38 -9.66
C ARG A 23 -5.42 -1.55 -9.67
N ARG A 24 -6.48 -2.06 -9.05
CA ARG A 24 -7.77 -1.37 -8.95
C ARG A 24 -7.65 -0.07 -8.15
N LEU A 25 -7.09 -0.13 -6.94
CA LEU A 25 -6.93 1.03 -6.05
C LEU A 25 -5.99 2.07 -6.65
N MET A 26 -4.91 1.64 -7.30
CA MET A 26 -4.07 2.54 -8.08
C MET A 26 -4.90 3.26 -9.16
N ALA A 27 -5.66 2.53 -9.98
CA ALA A 27 -6.50 3.13 -11.02
C ALA A 27 -7.58 4.09 -10.47
N GLU A 28 -8.23 3.73 -9.35
CA GLU A 28 -9.29 4.54 -8.72
C GLU A 28 -8.77 5.85 -8.12
N HIS A 29 -7.55 5.85 -7.59
CA HIS A 29 -6.94 7.04 -6.99
C HIS A 29 -6.39 8.05 -8.01
N GLU A 30 -6.65 7.87 -9.32
CA GLU A 30 -5.96 8.57 -10.42
C GLU A 30 -4.46 8.62 -10.13
N VAL A 31 -3.70 7.52 -10.32
CA VAL A 31 -2.24 7.53 -10.06
C VAL A 31 -1.55 8.68 -10.79
N ARG A 32 -1.42 9.82 -10.12
CA ARG A 32 -0.62 10.95 -10.61
C ARG A 32 0.85 10.71 -10.27
N ASP A 33 1.11 9.93 -9.22
CA ASP A 33 2.45 9.53 -8.81
C ASP A 33 2.43 8.10 -8.20
N PRO A 34 3.02 7.12 -8.90
CA PRO A 34 3.14 5.75 -8.39
C PRO A 34 3.93 5.66 -7.08
N SER A 35 4.80 6.63 -6.79
CA SER A 35 5.61 6.64 -5.56
C SER A 35 4.79 6.87 -4.29
N MET A 36 3.54 7.33 -4.41
CA MET A 36 2.61 7.43 -3.28
C MET A 36 2.07 6.07 -2.83
N PHE A 37 2.29 4.97 -3.56
CA PHE A 37 1.84 3.64 -3.17
C PHE A 37 3.01 2.76 -2.76
N ARG A 38 2.79 1.91 -1.75
CA ARG A 38 3.75 0.92 -1.28
C ARG A 38 3.11 -0.45 -1.19
N LEU A 39 3.80 -1.42 -1.78
CA LEU A 39 3.43 -2.82 -1.83
C LEU A 39 4.39 -3.61 -0.93
N ASP A 40 3.91 -4.02 0.23
CA ASP A 40 4.70 -4.77 1.21
C ASP A 40 4.34 -6.26 1.20
N THR A 41 5.36 -7.11 1.30
CA THR A 41 5.21 -8.54 1.57
C THR A 41 5.80 -8.81 2.95
N LEU A 42 4.93 -9.03 3.93
CA LEU A 42 5.31 -9.31 5.31
C LEU A 42 5.57 -10.80 5.44
N CYS A 43 6.86 -11.15 5.40
CA CYS A 43 7.34 -12.49 5.70
C CYS A 43 7.20 -12.69 7.21
N GLY A 44 6.21 -13.47 7.63
CA GLY A 44 6.09 -13.91 9.00
C GLY A 44 7.19 -14.90 9.36
N ARG A 45 7.07 -15.52 10.53
CA ARG A 45 8.02 -16.53 11.00
C ARG A 45 7.99 -17.84 10.19
N THR A 46 7.09 -17.96 9.21
CA THR A 46 6.89 -19.12 8.33
C THR A 46 7.45 -18.88 6.92
N VAL A 47 7.65 -19.98 6.17
CA VAL A 47 8.29 -20.01 4.84
C VAL A 47 7.50 -19.26 3.75
N LEU A 48 6.22 -18.95 3.99
CA LEU A 48 5.36 -18.23 3.05
C LEU A 48 5.10 -16.80 3.53
N PRO A 49 4.94 -15.82 2.62
CA PRO A 49 4.38 -14.52 2.97
C PRO A 49 3.10 -14.71 3.78
N THR A 50 3.09 -14.23 5.01
CA THR A 50 1.90 -14.33 5.86
C THR A 50 0.92 -13.23 5.53
N THR A 51 1.39 -12.10 5.00
CA THR A 51 0.51 -10.96 4.71
C THR A 51 1.10 -10.11 3.59
N TYR A 52 0.27 -9.78 2.61
CA TYR A 52 0.50 -8.75 1.62
C TYR A 52 -0.24 -7.49 2.05
N ARG A 53 0.43 -6.34 1.98
CA ARG A 53 -0.11 -5.05 2.41
C ARG A 53 0.07 -4.02 1.30
N LEU A 54 -0.98 -3.25 1.06
CA LEU A 54 -0.95 -2.06 0.23
C LEU A 54 -1.14 -0.84 1.12
N SER A 55 -0.22 0.11 1.02
CA SER A 55 -0.27 1.38 1.74
C SER A 55 -0.20 2.56 0.78
N VAL A 56 -0.79 3.68 1.17
CA VAL A 56 -0.67 4.97 0.48
C VAL A 56 0.02 5.98 1.37
N PHE A 57 0.86 6.83 0.79
CA PHE A 57 1.50 7.93 1.48
C PHE A 57 0.49 9.06 1.68
N ALA A 58 0.18 9.35 2.93
CA ALA A 58 -0.60 10.53 3.32
C ALA A 58 0.40 11.64 3.71
N PRO A 59 0.57 12.68 2.88
CA PRO A 59 1.38 13.82 3.28
C PRO A 59 0.72 14.48 4.49
N ASP A 60 1.52 14.83 5.49
CA ASP A 60 1.01 15.64 6.58
C ASP A 60 0.60 16.98 5.99
N ALA A 61 -0.63 17.41 6.27
CA ALA A 61 -1.08 18.73 5.83
C ALA A 61 -0.08 19.76 6.38
N PRO A 62 0.40 20.72 5.56
CA PRO A 62 1.26 21.77 6.07
C PRO A 62 0.53 22.43 7.24
N GLY A 63 1.17 22.40 8.41
CA GLY A 63 0.60 22.94 9.65
C GLY A 63 0.03 24.33 9.39
N ARG A 64 -1.22 24.52 9.83
CA ARG A 64 -1.93 25.79 9.78
C ARG A 64 -1.17 26.90 10.51
#